data_AF-A0A3M1K593-F1
#
_entry.id   AF-A0A3M1K593-F1
#
_cell.length_a   1.000
_cell.length_b   1.000
_cell.length_c   1.000
_cell.angle_alpha   90.00
_cell.angle_beta   90.00
_cell.angle_gamma   90.00
#
_symmetry.space_group_name_H-M   'P 1'
#
loop_
_entity.id
_entity.type
_entity.pdbx_description
1 polymer ?
#
loop_
_entity_poly.entity_id
_entity_poly.type
_entity_poly.pdbx_seq_one_letter_code
_entity_poly.pdbx_strand_id
1 'polypeptide(L)' 'MNAFLASVEKKAYKMALIATGHHEDALDIVQDAMMKLVQAYSDRPREEWKPLFYRILNNRIMDCHRRRSVRRI' A
#
# COMPACT_ATOMS: atom_id res chain seq x y z
N MET A 1 7.32 6.72 -13.23
CA MET A 1 6.62 5.90 -12.22
C MET A 1 7.45 4.70 -11.75
N ASN A 2 7.94 3.82 -12.63
CA ASN A 2 8.63 2.58 -12.23
C ASN A 2 9.79 2.77 -11.22
N ALA A 3 10.67 3.75 -11.45
CA ALA A 3 11.74 4.07 -10.52
C ALA A 3 11.24 4.51 -9.13
N PHE A 4 10.10 5.21 -9.08
CA PHE A 4 9.44 5.56 -7.82
C PHE A 4 8.90 4.31 -7.11
N LEU A 5 8.16 3.44 -7.81
CA LEU A 5 7.60 2.22 -7.24
C LEU A 5 8.69 1.31 -6.66
N ALA A 6 9.77 1.06 -7.42
CA ALA A 6 10.91 0.28 -6.95
C ALA A 6 11.57 0.91 -5.71
N SER A 7 11.65 2.24 -5.64
CA SER A 7 12.24 2.94 -4.49
C SER A 7 11.40 2.83 -3.20
N VAL A 8 10.07 2.65 -3.31
CA VAL A 8 9.17 2.57 -2.14
C VAL A 8 8.83 1.15 -1.74
N GLU A 9 8.98 0.17 -2.64
CA GLU A 9 8.59 -1.24 -2.48
C GLU A 9 9.05 -1.83 -1.15
N LYS A 10 10.38 -1.86 -0.91
CA LYS A 10 10.96 -2.48 0.28
C LYS A 10 10.45 -1.86 1.58
N LYS A 11 10.22 -0.54 1.59
CA LYS A 11 9.72 0.17 2.78
C LYS A 11 8.22 -0.08 2.98
N ALA A 12 7.44 -0.03 1.91
CA ALA A 12 6.02 -0.31 1.93
C ALA A 12 5.74 -1.74 2.42
N TYR A 13 6.49 -2.71 1.91
CA TYR A 13 6.41 -4.11 2.33
C TYR A 13 6.69 -4.27 3.83
N LYS A 14 7.78 -3.69 4.34
CA LYS A 14 8.07 -3.74 5.78
C LYS A 14 6.95 -3.13 6.63
N MET A 15 6.39 -1.99 6.21
CA MET A 15 5.28 -1.36 6.92
C MET A 15 4.03 -2.26 6.94
N ALA A 16 3.65 -2.82 5.79
CA ALA A 16 2.50 -3.70 5.68
C ALA A 16 2.70 -5.01 6.47
N LEU A 17 3.91 -5.58 6.44
CA LEU A 17 4.26 -6.78 7.20
C LEU A 17 4.21 -6.53 8.70
N ILE A 18 4.74 -5.41 9.19
CA ILE A 18 4.66 -5.05 10.62
C ILE A 18 3.19 -4.87 11.04
N ALA A 19 2.38 -4.22 10.21
CA ALA A 19 0.98 -3.99 10.54
C ALA A 19 0.15 -5.28 10.52
N THR A 20 0.35 -6.15 9.53
CA THR A 20 -0.50 -7.34 9.34
C THR A 20 0.03 -8.60 9.99
N GLY A 21 1.34 -8.71 10.21
CA GLY A 21 2.01 -9.92 10.68
C GLY A 21 1.98 -11.10 9.70
N HIS A 22 1.37 -10.94 8.51
CA HIS A 22 1.22 -11.99 7.51
C HIS A 22 1.85 -11.57 6.18
N HIS A 23 2.65 -12.45 5.59
CA HIS A 23 3.40 -12.15 4.37
C HIS A 23 2.48 -11.93 3.16
N GLU A 24 1.47 -12.79 2.98
CA GLU A 24 0.54 -12.71 1.85
C GLU A 24 -0.26 -11.40 1.89
N ASP A 25 -0.86 -11.08 3.04
CA ASP A 25 -1.59 -9.81 3.23
C ASP A 25 -0.69 -8.60 3.00
N ALA A 26 0.58 -8.66 3.42
CA ALA A 26 1.53 -7.58 3.20
C ALA A 26 1.84 -7.37 1.71
N LEU A 27 2.03 -8.46 0.94
CA LEU A 27 2.24 -8.39 -0.50
C LEU A 27 1.01 -7.84 -1.21
N ASP A 28 -0.18 -8.35 -0.90
CA ASP A 28 -1.45 -7.91 -1.49
C ASP A 28 -1.68 -6.41 -1.25
N ILE A 29 -1.48 -5.94 -0.02
CA ILE A 29 -1.61 -4.52 0.33
C ILE A 29 -0.67 -3.65 -0.49
N VAL A 30 0.60 -4.05 -0.64
CA VAL A 30 1.58 -3.27 -1.39
C VAL A 30 1.23 -3.25 -2.87
N GLN A 31 0.88 -4.41 -3.45
CA GLN A 31 0.49 -4.51 -4.84
C GLN A 31 -0.76 -3.66 -5.13
N ASP A 32 -1.80 -3.76 -4.30
CA ASP A 32 -3.00 -2.93 -4.41
C ASP A 32 -2.70 -1.44 -4.33
N ALA A 33 -1.78 -1.05 -3.43
CA ALA A 33 -1.38 0.34 -3.30
C ALA A 33 -0.64 0.85 -4.53
N MET A 34 0.26 0.06 -5.09
CA MET A 34 0.99 0.38 -6.32
C MET A 34 0.05 0.47 -7.52
N MET A 35 -0.82 -0.53 -7.72
CA MET A 35 -1.79 -0.54 -8.82
C MET A 35 -2.73 0.67 -8.73
N LYS A 36 -3.25 0.97 -7.54
CA LYS A 36 -4.16 2.12 -7.36
C LYS A 36 -3.47 3.46 -7.63
N LEU A 37 -2.18 3.60 -7.27
CA LEU A 37 -1.42 4.80 -7.63
C LEU A 37 -1.27 4.93 -9.14
N VAL A 38 -0.89 3.85 -9.83
CA VAL A 38 -0.71 3.85 -11.28
C VAL A 38 -2.01 4.14 -12.00
N GLN A 39 -3.12 3.50 -11.59
CA GLN A 39 -4.41 3.65 -12.27
C GLN A 39 -5.04 5.02 -12.09
N ALA A 40 -4.92 5.62 -10.90
CA ALA A 40 -5.67 6.84 -10.55
C ALA A 40 -4.82 8.12 -10.52
N TYR A 41 -3.48 8.01 -10.49
CA TYR A 41 -2.60 9.16 -10.23
C TYR A 41 -1.30 9.13 -11.05
N SER A 42 -1.19 8.33 -12.10
CA SER A 42 0.03 8.27 -12.94
C SER A 42 0.36 9.58 -13.65
N ASP A 43 -0.65 10.41 -13.88
CA ASP A 43 -0.59 11.72 -14.54
C ASP A 43 -0.18 12.86 -13.59
N ARG A 44 -0.16 12.61 -12.28
CA ARG A 44 0.21 13.61 -11.28
C ARG A 44 1.71 13.93 -11.32
N PRO A 45 2.11 15.14 -10.88
CA PRO A 45 3.52 15.47 -10.66
C PRO A 45 4.22 14.46 -9.74
N ARG A 46 5.51 14.21 -10.00
CA ARG A 46 6.29 13.18 -9.29
C ARG A 46 6.40 13.47 -7.79
N GLU A 47 6.36 14.74 -7.42
CA GLU A 47 6.43 15.24 -6.04
C GLU A 47 5.19 14.79 -5.24
N GLU A 48 4.05 14.60 -5.90
CA GLU A 48 2.79 14.17 -5.28
C GLU A 48 2.69 12.65 -5.11
N TRP A 49 3.44 11.86 -5.90
CA TRP A 49 3.33 10.39 -5.87
C TRP A 49 3.64 9.82 -4.50
N LYS A 50 4.66 10.34 -3.81
CA LYS A 50 5.07 9.86 -2.49
C LYS A 50 3.95 10.02 -1.45
N PRO A 51 3.42 11.22 -1.17
CA PRO A 51 2.33 11.36 -0.21
C PRO A 51 1.05 10.61 -0.63
N LEU A 52 0.72 10.56 -1.92
CA LEU A 52 -0.43 9.79 -2.42
C LEU A 52 -0.27 8.29 -2.16
N PHE A 53 0.90 7.74 -2.48
CA PHE A 53 1.21 6.33 -2.26
C PHE A 53 1.07 5.93 -0.79
N TYR A 54 1.66 6.69 0.13
CA TYR A 54 1.55 6.37 1.56
C TYR A 54 0.13 6.54 2.11
N ARG A 55 -0.67 7.48 1.57
CA ARG A 55 -2.10 7.58 1.90
C ARG A 55 -2.85 6.33 1.46
N ILE A 56 -2.64 5.87 0.22
CA ILE A 56 -3.27 4.66 -0.30
C ILE A 56 -2.85 3.44 0.52
N LEU A 57 -1.54 3.28 0.78
CA LEU A 57 -0.99 2.18 1.56
C LEU A 57 -1.62 2.10 2.96
N ASN A 58 -1.66 3.23 3.68
CA ASN A 58 -2.27 3.28 5.01
C ASN A 58 -3.76 2.92 4.96
N ASN A 59 -4.51 3.40 3.98
CA ASN A 59 -5.91 3.03 3.82
C ASN A 59 -6.08 1.51 3.62
N ARG A 60 -5.22 0.87 2.81
CA ARG A 60 -5.25 -0.59 2.60
C ARG A 60 -4.90 -1.39 3.85
N ILE A 61 -3.92 -0.93 4.63
CA ILE A 61 -3.58 -1.53 5.93
C ILE A 61 -4.79 -1.48 6.87
N MET A 62 -5.44 -0.33 6.99
CA MET A 62 -6.63 -0.16 7.84
C MET A 62 -7.82 -1.02 7.37
N ASP A 63 -8.02 -1.15 6.05
CA ASP A 63 -9.02 -2.06 5.48
C ASP A 63 -8.76 -3.52 5.84
N CYS A 64 -7.49 -3.95 5.81
CA CYS A 64 -7.09 -5.30 6.23
C CYS A 64 -7.41 -5.54 7.70
N HIS A 65 -7.09 -4.58 8.59
CA HIS A 65 -7.43 -4.66 10.00
C HIS A 65 -8.94 -4.79 10.23
N ARG A 66 -9.76 -3.96 9.56
CA ARG A 66 -11.23 -4.05 9.66
C ARG A 66 -11.75 -5.42 9.25
N ARG A 67 -11.29 -5.97 8.13
CA ARG A 67 -11.73 -7.30 7.65
C ARG A 67 -11.41 -8.41 8.65
N ARG A 68 -10.27 -8.34 9.34
CA ARG A 68 -9.93 -9.31 10.40
C ARG A 68 -10.81 -9.18 11.63
N SER A 69 -11.15 -7.96 12.03
CA SER A 69 -12.04 -7.73 13.18
C SER A 69 -13.46 -8.25 12.93
N VAL A 70 -14.00 -8.03 11.72
CA VAL A 70 -15.34 -8.53 11.35
C VAL A 70 -15.41 -10.05 11.31
N ARG A 71 -14.32 -10.74 10.93
CA ARG A 71 -14.24 -12.22 10.93
C ARG A 71 -14.10 -12.83 12.33
N ARG A 72 -13.88 -12.02 13.38
CA ARG A 72 -13.74 -12.46 14.78
C ARG A 72 -15.02 -12.29 15.61
N ILE A 73 -16.10 -11.80 15.02
CA ILE A 73 -17.44 -11.69 15.62
C ILE A 73 -18.27 -12.87 15.11
#